data_AF-B1WQ66-F1
#
_entry.id   AF-B1WQ66-F1
#
_cell.length_a   1.000
_cell.length_b   1.000
_cell.length_c   1.000
_cell.angle_alpha   90.00
_cell.angle_beta   90.00
_cell.angle_gamma   90.00
#
_symmetry.space_group_name_H-M   'P 1'
#
loop_
_entity.id
_entity.type
_entity.pdbx_description
1 polymer ?
#
loop_
_entity_poly.entity_id
_entity_poly.type
_entity_poly.pdbx_seq_one_letter_code
_entity_poly.pdbx_strand_id
1 'polypeptide(L)' 'MQLRSLLSESLQDTPDRHSIKAQLITQKRDDAFLEQIVSRLSLESGVVSASWQIIEQESP' A
#
# COMPACT_ATOMS: atom_id res chain seq x y z
N MET A 1 -5.38 12.98 1.10
CA MET A 1 -4.81 11.80 0.42
C MET A 1 -5.54 11.57 -0.88
N GLN A 2 -4.81 11.33 -1.97
CA GLN A 2 -5.35 11.01 -3.28
C GLN A 2 -4.60 9.79 -3.85
N LEU A 3 -5.31 8.89 -4.52
CA LEU A 3 -4.72 7.74 -5.21
C LEU A 3 -4.10 8.21 -6.52
N ARG A 4 -2.79 8.03 -6.66
CA ARG A 4 -2.03 8.36 -7.87
C ARG A 4 -2.03 7.21 -8.86
N SER A 5 -1.82 5.99 -8.38
CA SER A 5 -1.84 4.78 -9.21
C SER A 5 -2.17 3.55 -8.39
N LEU A 6 -2.71 2.54 -9.06
CA LEU A 6 -2.96 1.22 -8.52
C LEU A 6 -2.50 0.19 -9.54
N LEU A 7 -1.58 -0.68 -9.13
CA LEU A 7 -1.04 -1.76 -9.96
C LEU A 7 -1.37 -3.10 -9.32
N SER A 8 -1.72 -4.07 -10.15
CA SER A 8 -1.98 -5.45 -9.74
C SER A 8 -1.14 -6.38 -10.61
N GLU A 9 -0.26 -7.15 -10.00
CA GLU A 9 0.65 -8.06 -10.69
C GLU A 9 0.47 -9.47 -10.11
N SER A 10 0.27 -10.47 -10.96
CA SER A 10 0.26 -11.87 -10.51
C SER A 10 1.66 -12.28 -10.05
N LEU A 11 1.76 -13.03 -8.96
CA LEU A 11 3.02 -13.58 -8.50
C LEU A 11 3.37 -14.82 -9.34
N GLN A 12 4.52 -14.82 -10.02
CA GLN A 12 4.92 -15.91 -10.93
C GLN A 12 4.92 -17.28 -10.24
N ASP A 13 5.35 -17.33 -8.98
CA ASP A 13 5.45 -18.59 -8.21
C ASP A 13 4.11 -19.03 -7.60
N THR A 14 3.12 -18.13 -7.54
CA THR A 14 1.79 -18.40 -6.96
C THR A 14 0.73 -17.68 -7.79
N PRO A 15 0.28 -18.28 -8.91
CA PRO A 15 -0.60 -17.62 -9.88
C PRO A 15 -1.96 -17.18 -9.31
N ASP A 16 -2.41 -17.79 -8.22
CA ASP A 16 -3.63 -17.40 -7.49
C ASP A 16 -3.41 -16.21 -6.53
N ARG A 17 -2.18 -15.68 -6.46
CA ARG A 17 -1.82 -14.55 -5.61
C ARG A 17 -1.42 -13.35 -6.45
N HIS A 18 -1.84 -12.19 -5.97
CA HIS A 18 -1.55 -10.91 -6.60
C HIS A 18 -0.80 -10.00 -5.63
N SER A 19 0.18 -9.27 -6.16
CA SER A 19 0.80 -8.13 -5.52
C SER A 19 0.06 -6.87 -5.93
N ILE A 20 -0.49 -6.17 -4.94
CA ILE A 20 -1.19 -4.90 -5.15
C ILE A 20 -0.29 -3.77 -4.68
N LYS A 21 -0.01 -2.80 -5.55
CA LYS A 21 0.77 -1.60 -5.23
C LYS A 21 -0.10 -0.36 -5.45
N ALA A 22 -0.41 0.34 -4.37
CA ALA A 22 -1.11 1.63 -4.41
C ALA A 22 -0.13 2.76 -4.11
N GLN A 23 -0.06 3.77 -4.98
CA GLN A 23 0.68 5.00 -4.71
C GLN A 23 -0.31 6.08 -4.28
N LEU A 24 -0.05 6.69 -3.13
CA LEU A 24 -0.87 7.76 -2.57
C LEU A 24 -0.06 9.05 -2.51
N ILE A 25 -0.70 10.18 -2.85
CA ILE A 25 -0.14 11.52 -2.65
C ILE A 25 -0.93 12.27 -1.58
N THR A 26 -0.25 13.01 -0.73
CA THR A 26 -0.86 13.78 0.36
C THR A 26 -0.07 15.05 0.64
N GLN A 27 -0.78 16.12 1.00
CA GLN A 27 -0.16 17.39 1.41
C GLN A 27 0.34 17.36 2.86
N LYS A 28 -0.20 16.45 3.67
CA LYS A 28 0.19 16.27 5.08
C LYS A 28 0.53 14.81 5.32
N ARG A 29 1.68 14.58 5.95
CA ARG A 29 2.12 13.28 6.44
C ARG A 29 1.29 12.88 7.66
N ASP A 30 0.73 11.67 7.60
CA ASP A 30 -0.07 11.07 8.67
C ASP A 30 0.22 9.56 8.74
N ASP A 31 1.34 9.23 9.41
CA ASP A 31 1.84 7.87 9.52
C ASP A 31 0.91 6.98 10.34
N ALA A 32 0.25 7.56 11.36
CA ALA A 32 -0.68 6.81 12.21
C ALA A 32 -1.91 6.36 11.40
N PHE A 33 -2.43 7.23 10.55
CA PHE A 33 -3.53 6.87 9.66
C PHE A 33 -3.13 5.81 8.62
N LEU A 34 -1.93 5.93 8.03
CA LEU A 34 -1.38 4.92 7.12
C LEU A 34 -1.22 3.55 7.79
N GLU A 35 -0.67 3.55 9.00
CA GLU A 35 -0.47 2.34 9.78
C GLU A 35 -1.80 1.67 10.15
N GLN A 36 -2.83 2.45 10.47
CA GLN A 36 -4.18 1.93 10.70
C GLN A 36 -4.77 1.26 9.45
N ILE A 37 -4.58 1.85 8.27
CA ILE A 37 -5.04 1.23 7.00
C ILE A 37 -4.31 -0.08 6.75
N VAL A 38 -2.98 -0.08 6.83
CA VAL A 38 -2.16 -1.28 6.58
C VAL A 38 -2.44 -2.38 7.60
N SER A 39 -2.63 -2.03 8.87
CA SER A 39 -3.03 -2.97 9.92
C SER A 39 -4.38 -3.61 9.66
N ARG A 40 -5.34 -2.88 9.08
CA ARG A 40 -6.64 -3.46 8.71
C ARG A 40 -6.49 -4.41 7.52
N LEU A 41 -5.72 -4.02 6.51
CA LEU A 41 -5.47 -4.86 5.34
C LEU A 41 -4.76 -6.17 5.73
N SER A 42 -3.79 -6.12 6.64
CA SER A 42 -3.07 -7.32 7.08
C SER A 42 -3.94 -8.32 7.85
N LEU A 43 -5.10 -7.91 8.36
CA LEU A 43 -6.06 -8.78 9.05
C LEU A 43 -7.08 -9.42 8.10
N GLU A 44 -7.17 -8.99 6.83
CA GLU A 44 -8.11 -9.53 5.87
C GLU A 44 -7.73 -10.96 5.46
N SER A 45 -8.71 -11.87 5.44
CA SER A 45 -8.49 -13.24 5.00
C SER A 45 -8.08 -13.28 3.53
N GLY A 46 -6.85 -13.69 3.25
CA GLY A 46 -6.28 -13.71 1.91
C GLY A 46 -5.12 -12.74 1.71
N VAL A 47 -4.89 -11.82 2.66
CA VAL A 47 -3.69 -10.97 2.66
C VAL A 47 -2.54 -11.72 3.33
N VAL A 48 -1.46 -11.89 2.58
CA VAL A 48 -0.24 -12.55 3.06
C VAL A 48 0.68 -11.56 3.78
N SER A 49 0.75 -10.34 3.25
CA SER A 49 1.52 -9.25 3.82
C SER A 49 0.94 -7.91 3.33
N ALA A 50 1.10 -6.88 4.16
CA ALA A 50 0.80 -5.50 3.81
C ALA A 50 1.86 -4.60 4.46
N SER A 51 2.32 -3.60 3.72
CA SER A 51 3.28 -2.61 4.21
C SER A 51 3.12 -1.31 3.43
N TRP A 52 3.68 -0.23 3.98
CA TRP A 52 3.75 1.06 3.32
C TRP A 52 5.17 1.62 3.43
N GLN A 53 5.50 2.54 2.52
CA GLN A 53 6.76 3.27 2.54
C GLN A 53 6.57 4.63 1.86
N ILE A 54 7.40 5.60 2.24
CA ILE A 54 7.49 6.89 1.57
C ILE A 54 8.39 6.72 0.35
N ILE A 55 7.83 6.92 -0.84
CA ILE A 55 8.56 6.78 -2.11
C ILE A 55 9.15 8.11 -2.61
N GLU A 56 8.54 9.22 -2.22
CA GLU A 56 8.92 10.58 -2.62
C GLU A 56 8.42 11.56 -1.55
N GLN A 57 9.23 12.56 -1.23
CA GLN A 57 8.86 13.65 -0.33
C GLN A 57 9.52 14.93 -0.86
N GLU A 58 8.73 15.97 -1.12
CA GLU A 58 9.30 17.28 -1.43
C GLU A 58 10.07 17.77 -0.19
N SER A 59 11.37 18.03 -0.36
CA SER A 59 12.19 18.67 0.68
C SER A 59 11.74 20.11 0.87
N PRO A 60 11.70 20.61 2.13
CA PRO A 60 11.32 21.99 2.42
C PRO A 60 12.27 23.03 1.83
#